data_AF-A0A9E4C2E4-F1
#
_entry.id   AF-A0A9E4C2E4-F1
#
_cell.length_a   1.000
_cell.length_b   1.000
_cell.length_c   1.000
_cell.angle_alpha   90.00
_cell.angle_beta   90.00
_cell.angle_gamma   90.00
#
_symmetry.space_group_name_H-M   'P 1'
#
loop_
_entity.id
_entity.type
_entity.pdbx_description
1 polymer ?
#
loop_
_entity_poly.entity_id
_entity_poly.type
_entity_poly.pdbx_seq_one_letter_code
_entity_poly.pdbx_strand_id
1 'polypeptide(L)' 'MKEDPIVAEVRRIRQEHAARFGYDLDLIVADLKAQEQASGRQYIRSEDGTTGDRLAQPSAARLSSALRTTRRCWG' A
#
# COMPACT_ATOMS: atom_id res chain seq x y z
N MET A 1 19.55 -2.27 -8.75
CA MET A 1 18.27 -2.71 -8.13
C MET A 1 17.62 -3.71 -9.08
N LYS A 2 17.06 -4.81 -8.58
CA LYS A 2 16.42 -5.83 -9.42
C LYS A 2 15.01 -5.34 -9.77
N GLU A 3 14.66 -5.29 -11.05
CA GLU A 3 13.28 -4.97 -11.46
C GLU A 3 12.42 -6.22 -11.33
N ASP A 4 11.40 -6.12 -10.49
CA ASP A 4 10.38 -7.15 -10.35
C ASP A 4 9.39 -7.02 -11.52
N PRO A 5 9.10 -8.10 -12.27
CA PRO A 5 8.20 -8.06 -13.41
C PRO A 5 6.78 -7.56 -13.06
N ILE A 6 6.29 -7.80 -11.84
CA ILE A 6 4.98 -7.31 -11.39
C ILE A 6 5.02 -5.79 -11.22
N VAL A 7 6.09 -5.28 -10.60
CA VAL A 7 6.25 -3.84 -10.38
C VAL A 7 6.43 -3.11 -11.71
N ALA A 8 7.13 -3.70 -12.67
CA ALA A 8 7.31 -3.15 -14.01
C ALA A 8 5.95 -2.98 -14.73
N GLU A 9 5.07 -3.96 -14.63
CA GLU A 9 3.74 -3.87 -15.25
C GLU A 9 2.86 -2.82 -14.58
N VAL A 10 2.84 -2.75 -13.25
CA VAL A 10 2.12 -1.69 -12.52
C VAL A 10 2.64 -0.31 -12.91
N ARG A 11 3.96 -0.15 -13.09
CA ARG A 11 4.56 1.10 -13.57
C ARG A 11 4.10 1.44 -14.98
N ARG A 12 4.09 0.47 -15.91
CA ARG A 12 3.60 0.66 -17.29
C ARG A 12 2.15 1.16 -17.30
N ILE A 13 1.27 0.51 -16.55
CA ILE A 13 -0.16 0.88 -16.46
C ILE A 13 -0.31 2.30 -15.87
N ARG A 14 0.42 2.62 -14.80
CA ARG A 14 0.39 3.97 -14.20
C ARG A 14 0.87 5.04 -15.17
N GLN A 15 1.91 4.74 -15.97
CA GLN A 15 2.43 5.67 -16.98
C GLN A 15 1.43 5.91 -18.10
N GLU A 16 0.82 4.86 -18.63
CA GLU A 16 -0.21 4.98 -19.67
C GLU A 16 -1.43 5.75 -19.18
N HIS A 17 -1.84 5.53 -17.93
CA HIS A 17 -2.93 6.30 -17.32
C HIS A 17 -2.55 7.78 -17.20
N ALA A 18 -1.39 8.11 -16.61
CA ALA A 18 -0.96 9.49 -16.44
C ALA A 18 -0.76 10.22 -17.77
N ALA A 19 -0.24 9.53 -18.80
CA ALA A 19 -0.04 10.09 -20.12
C ALA A 19 -1.37 10.53 -20.78
N ARG A 20 -2.49 9.85 -20.52
CA ARG A 20 -3.83 10.25 -21.02
C ARG A 20 -4.26 11.63 -20.50
N PHE A 21 -3.76 12.03 -19.33
CA PHE A 21 -4.03 13.33 -18.72
C PHE A 21 -2.86 14.31 -18.88
N GLY A 22 -1.87 13.99 -19.72
CA GLY A 22 -0.69 14.84 -19.90
C GLY A 22 0.13 15.01 -18.62
N TYR A 23 0.07 14.04 -17.70
CA TYR A 23 0.68 14.10 -16.37
C TYR A 23 0.17 15.23 -15.48
N ASP A 24 -1.00 15.80 -15.80
CA ASP A 24 -1.66 16.81 -14.99
C ASP A 24 -2.46 16.15 -13.86
N LEU A 25 -2.03 16.39 -12.62
CA LEU A 25 -2.68 15.84 -11.43
C LEU A 25 -4.09 16.40 -11.22
N ASP A 26 -4.33 17.67 -11.56
CA ASP A 26 -5.62 18.30 -11.37
C ASP A 26 -6.67 17.68 -12.30
N LEU A 27 -6.27 17.36 -13.53
CA LEU A 27 -7.14 16.66 -14.50
C LEU A 27 -7.46 15.23 -14.05
N ILE A 28 -6.48 14.51 -13.51
CA ILE A 28 -6.70 13.16 -12.96
C ILE A 28 -7.71 13.21 -11.80
N VAL A 29 -7.54 14.17 -10.89
CA VAL A 29 -8.45 14.34 -9.74
C VAL A 29 -9.86 14.72 -10.21
N ALA A 30 -9.97 15.59 -11.20
CA ALA A 30 -11.26 15.98 -11.77
C ALA A 30 -12.00 14.79 -12.39
N ASP A 31 -11.31 13.95 -13.15
CA ASP A 31 -11.88 12.72 -13.74
C ASP A 31 -12.36 11.74 -12.66
N LEU A 32 -11.55 11.50 -11.62
CA LEU A 32 -11.93 10.63 -10.51
C LEU A 32 -13.18 11.14 -9.77
N LYS A 33 -13.30 12.45 -9.55
CA LYS A 33 -14.50 13.05 -8.94
C LYS A 33 -15.73 12.94 -9.83
N ALA A 34 -15.57 13.04 -11.15
CA ALA A 34 -16.66 12.85 -12.09
C ALA A 34 -17.16 11.40 -12.07
N GLN A 35 -16.24 10.43 -12.05
CA GLN A 35 -16.57 9.01 -11.90
C GLN A 35 -17.26 8.73 -10.55
N GLU A 36 -16.78 9.37 -9.47
CA GLU A 36 -17.37 9.29 -8.14
C GLU A 36 -18.86 9.68 -8.17
N GLN A 37 -19.17 10.84 -8.75
CA GLN A 37 -20.52 11.38 -8.88
C GLN A 37 -21.40 10.51 -9.79
N ALA A 38 -20.85 10.00 -10.89
CA ALA A 38 -21.57 9.14 -11.82
C ALA A 38 -21.86 7.74 -11.25
N SER A 39 -21.07 7.27 -10.27
CA SER A 39 -21.18 5.91 -9.75
C SER A 39 -22.46 5.65 -8.94
N GLY A 40 -23.11 6.71 -8.44
CA GLY A 40 -24.28 6.61 -7.56
C GLY A 40 -23.99 5.89 -6.22
N ARG A 41 -22.71 5.71 -5.86
CA ARG A 41 -22.30 5.01 -4.64
C ARG A 41 -22.29 5.96 -3.45
N GLN A 42 -22.61 5.44 -2.27
CA GLN A 42 -22.48 6.18 -1.02
C GLN A 42 -21.04 6.07 -0.49
N TYR A 43 -20.38 7.21 -0.34
CA TYR A 43 -19.04 7.30 0.23
C TYR A 43 -19.13 7.54 1.73
N ILE A 44 -18.52 6.66 2.52
CA ILE A 44 -18.48 6.77 3.99
C ILE A 44 -17.08 7.21 4.38
N ARG A 45 -16.99 8.29 5.16
CA ARG A 45 -15.75 8.67 5.84
C ARG A 45 -15.56 7.70 7.00
N SER A 46 -14.60 6.79 6.90
CA SER A 46 -14.16 5.99 8.04
C SER A 46 -13.37 6.89 8.99
N GLU A 47 -13.79 6.99 10.24
CA GLU A 47 -13.11 7.81 11.26
C GLU A 47 -11.86 7.11 11.84
N ASP A 48 -11.51 5.95 11.28
CA ASP A 48 -10.56 5.02 11.87
C ASP A 48 -9.16 5.26 11.31
N GLY A 49 -8.48 6.29 11.80
CA GLY A 49 -7.06 6.56 11.51
C GLY A 49 -6.08 5.48 12.00
N THR A 50 -6.56 4.35 12.53
CA THR A 50 -5.75 3.31 13.19
C THR A 50 -5.67 1.98 12.46
N THR A 51 -6.49 1.75 11.41
CA THR A 51 -6.58 0.41 10.80
C THR A 51 -5.39 0.09 9.89
N GLY A 52 -4.68 1.10 9.38
CA GLY A 52 -3.51 0.90 8.52
C GLY A 52 -2.25 0.37 9.21
N ASP A 53 -2.11 0.59 10.52
CA ASP A 53 -0.91 0.22 11.29
C ASP A 53 -1.08 -1.07 12.12
N ARG A 54 -2.33 -1.50 12.35
CA ARG A 54 -2.63 -2.64 13.24
C ARG A 54 -2.29 -4.01 12.64
N LEU A 55 -2.01 -4.10 11.34
CA LEU A 55 -1.50 -5.32 10.70
C LEU A 55 0.04 -5.41 10.70
N ALA A 56 0.74 -4.39 11.23
CA ALA A 56 2.19 -4.33 11.31
C ALA A 56 2.75 -4.62 12.72
N GLN A 57 2.04 -5.42 13.53
CA GLN A 57 2.63 -5.98 14.76
C GLN A 57 2.60 -7.50 14.69
N PRO A 58 3.73 -8.17 14.40
CA PRO A 58 3.83 -9.59 14.71
C PRO A 58 3.66 -9.73 16.22
N SER A 59 2.69 -10.55 16.64
CA SER A 59 2.58 -10.98 18.02
C SER A 59 3.89 -11.65 18.44
N ALA A 60 4.77 -10.90 19.10
CA ALA A 60 6.02 -11.41 19.68
C ALA A 60 5.78 -12.36 20.88
N ALA A 61 4.61 -13.00 20.97
CA ALA A 61 4.19 -13.82 22.09
C ALA A 61 3.83 -15.27 21.70
N ARG A 62 4.12 -15.73 20.47
CA ARG A 62 3.73 -17.11 20.07
C ARG A 62 4.78 -18.03 19.49
N LEU A 63 6.06 -17.66 19.37
CA LEU A 63 7.12 -18.63 19.09
C LEU A 63 8.44 -18.25 19.77
N SER A 64 8.71 -18.84 20.93
CA SER A 64 10.04 -19.35 21.33
C SER A 64 9.94 -20.09 22.67
N SER A 65 9.21 -21.19 22.66
CA SER A 65 9.69 -22.41 23.32
C SER A 65 10.89 -22.90 22.49
N ALA A 66 12.07 -23.02 23.12
CA ALA A 66 13.41 -23.18 22.53
C ALA A 66 13.93 -21.87 21.87
N LEU A 67 15.00 -21.22 22.31
CA LEU A 67 16.31 -21.73 22.71
C LEU A 67 16.86 -20.90 23.89
N ARG A 68 16.77 -21.47 25.09
CA ARG A 68 17.66 -21.12 26.20
C ARG A 68 18.96 -21.87 25.91
N THR A 69 20.12 -21.19 26.00
CA THR A 69 21.49 -21.65 25.61
C THR A 69 21.77 -21.32 24.13
N THR A 70 22.47 -20.23 23.76
CA THR A 70 23.86 -19.89 24.09
C THR A 70 24.09 -18.37 24.10
N ARG A 71 24.00 -17.74 25.28
CA ARG A 71 24.74 -16.49 25.55
C ARG A 71 26.18 -16.88 25.89
N ARG A 72 27.06 -16.91 24.89
CA ARG A 72 28.54 -16.84 24.98
C ARG A 72 29.05 -16.93 23.55
N CYS A 73 30.11 -16.20 23.24
CA CYS A 73 30.80 -16.14 21.93
C CYS A 73 30.25 -15.10 20.95
N TRP A 74 30.36 -13.81 21.29
CA TRP A 74 30.88 -12.80 20.36
C TRP A 74 31.90 -11.98 21.16
N GLY A 75 33.16 -12.37 21.01
CA GLY A 75 34.33 -11.55 21.30
C GLY A 75 34.92 -11.06 19.99
#